data_AF-A0A1H7USA1-F1
#
_entry.id   AF-A0A1H7USA1-F1
#
_cell.length_a   1.000
_cell.length_b   1.000
_cell.length_c   1.000
_cell.angle_alpha   90.00
_cell.angle_beta   90.00
_cell.angle_gamma   90.00
#
_symmetry.space_group_name_H-M   'P 1'
#
loop_
_entity.id
_entity.type
_entity.pdbx_description
1 polymer ?
#
loop_
_entity_poly.entity_id
_entity_poly.type
_entity_poly.pdbx_seq_one_letter_code
_entity_poly.pdbx_strand_id
1 'polypeptide(L)'
;MAGRLYALPPSEFTAARDARARAAKDAGDIRLARDIGRLRRPTVSAWAVNRLSREHPEELAELLGLGERLRAAWEAQDAAALAELTRERGAVTGRLSRLLRESAGLSAAAASEADQTLDAAVVDADAADQVRRGRLVRPLSYSGFAPAPVPREGAQGRRRTAPADRAASPDRTAPSGRAAPSGRAAPSGRAAEDEARRREQEAAEARRREEIAARKARERQEAEEAHREWAAALEEAQRERDERAEKVATLERELAGARDRLAESDQRLEVARREERHARARLSR
;
A
#
# COMPACT_ATOMS: atom_id res chain seq x y z
N MET A 1 16.39 -22.98 5.94
CA MET A 1 16.53 -23.16 4.48
C MET A 1 15.94 -22.02 3.64
N ALA A 2 14.63 -21.76 3.65
CA ALA A 2 13.97 -20.81 2.72
C ALA A 2 14.64 -19.41 2.58
N GLY A 3 15.19 -18.85 3.66
CA GLY A 3 15.89 -17.55 3.61
C GLY A 3 17.09 -17.49 2.64
N ARG A 4 17.79 -18.61 2.39
CA ARG A 4 18.88 -18.68 1.40
C ARG A 4 18.39 -18.69 -0.05
N LEU A 5 17.10 -18.95 -0.29
CA LEU A 5 16.49 -18.81 -1.62
C LEU A 5 16.03 -17.36 -1.85
N TYR A 6 15.40 -16.75 -0.84
CA TYR A 6 14.95 -15.34 -0.93
C TYR A 6 16.08 -14.29 -0.94
N ALA A 7 17.33 -14.70 -0.71
CA ALA A 7 18.51 -13.87 -0.93
C ALA A 7 18.96 -13.79 -2.41
N LEU A 8 18.61 -14.80 -3.23
CA LEU A 8 19.01 -14.85 -4.64
C LEU A 8 18.19 -13.87 -5.49
N PRO A 9 18.78 -13.28 -6.54
CA PRO A 9 18.05 -12.46 -7.50
C PRO A 9 16.78 -13.17 -8.03
N PRO A 10 15.68 -12.46 -8.29
CA PRO A 10 14.44 -13.08 -8.77
C PRO A 10 14.61 -13.91 -10.05
N SER A 11 15.57 -13.56 -10.92
CA SER A 11 15.97 -14.33 -12.10
C SER A 11 16.46 -15.75 -11.77
N GLU A 12 17.28 -15.89 -10.73
CA GLU A 12 17.91 -17.15 -10.32
C GLU A 12 17.03 -18.00 -9.39
N PHE A 13 16.09 -17.35 -8.69
CA PHE A 13 15.26 -17.95 -7.64
C PHE A 13 14.61 -19.29 -8.06
N THR A 14 13.99 -19.34 -9.24
CA THR A 14 13.27 -20.53 -9.72
C THR A 14 14.21 -21.71 -9.92
N ALA A 15 15.33 -21.51 -10.61
CA ALA A 15 16.32 -22.57 -10.85
C ALA A 15 16.91 -23.09 -9.54
N ALA A 16 17.26 -22.19 -8.61
CA ALA A 16 17.79 -22.57 -7.30
C ALA A 16 16.75 -23.27 -6.40
N ARG A 17 15.47 -22.87 -6.48
CA ARG A 17 14.36 -23.53 -5.78
C ARG A 17 14.19 -24.95 -6.29
N ASP A 18 14.14 -25.13 -7.61
CA ASP A 18 13.87 -26.42 -8.22
C ASP A 18 15.04 -27.40 -8.03
N ALA A 19 16.28 -26.91 -8.11
CA ALA A 19 17.47 -27.68 -7.74
C ALA A 19 17.45 -28.13 -6.27
N ARG A 20 17.04 -27.26 -5.34
CA ARG A 20 16.93 -27.63 -3.91
C ARG A 20 15.75 -28.54 -3.60
N ALA A 21 14.61 -28.39 -4.29
CA ALA A 21 13.49 -29.31 -4.20
C ALA A 21 13.88 -30.71 -4.71
N ARG A 22 14.68 -30.77 -5.79
CA ARG A 22 15.23 -32.01 -6.33
C ARG A 22 16.19 -32.66 -5.35
N ALA A 23 17.17 -31.93 -4.82
CA ALA A 23 18.12 -32.44 -3.83
C ALA A 23 17.42 -32.96 -2.55
N ALA A 24 16.37 -32.29 -2.06
CA ALA A 24 15.58 -32.77 -0.93
C ALA A 24 14.84 -34.09 -1.25
N LYS A 25 14.31 -34.22 -2.48
CA LYS A 25 13.66 -35.46 -2.94
C LYS A 25 14.66 -36.61 -3.07
N ASP A 26 15.85 -36.36 -3.64
CA ASP A 26 16.89 -37.36 -3.80
C ASP A 26 17.49 -37.79 -2.43
N ALA A 27 17.45 -36.90 -1.42
CA ALA A 27 17.75 -37.21 -0.02
C ALA A 27 16.58 -37.88 0.75
N GLY A 28 15.47 -38.21 0.09
CA GLY A 28 14.30 -38.89 0.69
C GLY A 28 13.29 -37.99 1.41
N ASP A 29 13.56 -36.70 1.61
CA ASP A 29 12.65 -35.78 2.27
C ASP A 29 11.62 -35.18 1.30
N ILE A 30 10.60 -35.98 1.00
CA ILE A 30 9.48 -35.62 0.13
C ILE A 30 8.65 -34.44 0.70
N ARG A 31 8.63 -34.25 2.03
CA ARG A 31 7.89 -33.14 2.66
C ARG A 31 8.63 -31.82 2.42
N LEU A 32 9.92 -31.78 2.72
CA LEU A 32 10.78 -30.62 2.45
C LEU A 32 10.83 -30.29 0.95
N ALA A 33 10.92 -31.29 0.07
CA ALA A 33 10.87 -31.08 -1.37
C ALA A 33 9.57 -30.38 -1.82
N ARG A 34 8.43 -30.81 -1.29
CA ARG A 34 7.11 -30.19 -1.55
C ARG A 34 7.04 -28.76 -1.03
N ASP A 35 7.55 -28.50 0.17
CA ASP A 35 7.50 -27.18 0.78
C ASP A 35 8.47 -26.18 0.14
N ILE A 36 9.63 -26.64 -0.35
CA ILE A 36 10.52 -25.84 -1.22
C ILE A 36 9.82 -25.53 -2.55
N GLY A 37 9.19 -26.51 -3.20
CA GLY A 37 8.49 -26.32 -4.47
C GLY A 37 7.30 -25.33 -4.39
N ARG A 38 6.68 -25.21 -3.20
CA ARG A 38 5.62 -24.23 -2.91
C ARG A 38 6.11 -22.79 -2.75
N LEU A 39 7.42 -22.56 -2.61
CA LEU A 39 7.96 -21.20 -2.50
C LEU A 39 7.75 -20.43 -3.80
N ARG A 40 7.22 -19.20 -3.66
CA ARG A 40 6.94 -18.29 -4.76
C ARG A 40 8.15 -17.38 -4.99
N ARG A 41 8.43 -17.07 -6.26
CA ARG A 41 9.44 -16.06 -6.63
C ARG A 41 9.05 -14.69 -6.03
N PRO A 42 9.96 -13.98 -5.35
CA PRO A 42 9.72 -12.62 -4.86
C PRO A 42 9.65 -11.61 -6.02
N THR A 43 9.01 -10.47 -5.80
CA THR A 43 9.20 -9.28 -6.65
C THR A 43 10.61 -8.70 -6.46
N VAL A 44 11.05 -7.81 -7.36
CA VAL A 44 12.35 -7.13 -7.25
C VAL A 44 12.42 -6.28 -5.98
N SER A 45 11.37 -5.53 -5.68
CA SER A 45 11.19 -4.75 -4.45
C SER A 45 11.27 -5.61 -3.18
N ALA A 46 10.52 -6.73 -3.15
CA ALA A 46 10.55 -7.67 -2.03
C ALA A 46 11.91 -8.35 -1.84
N TRP A 47 12.60 -8.68 -2.94
CA TRP A 47 13.96 -9.22 -2.90
C TRP A 47 14.95 -8.21 -2.31
N ALA A 48 14.87 -6.93 -2.70
CA ALA A 48 15.75 -5.89 -2.16
C ALA A 48 15.63 -5.74 -0.64
N VAL A 49 14.40 -5.74 -0.11
CA VAL A 49 14.16 -5.73 1.34
C VAL A 49 14.62 -7.04 2.02
N ASN A 50 14.41 -8.20 1.38
CA ASN A 50 14.93 -9.49 1.88
C ASN A 50 16.46 -9.58 1.89
N ARG A 51 17.14 -8.83 1.02
CA ARG A 51 18.60 -8.70 0.96
C ARG A 51 19.10 -7.77 2.06
N LEU A 52 18.46 -6.60 2.20
CA LEU A 52 18.71 -5.63 3.26
C LEU A 52 18.64 -6.28 4.65
N SER A 53 17.64 -7.13 4.91
CA SER A 53 17.50 -7.88 6.17
C SER A 53 18.59 -8.94 6.45
N ARG A 54 19.59 -9.09 5.59
CA ARG A 54 20.67 -10.08 5.68
C ARG A 54 22.04 -9.44 5.66
N GLU A 55 22.21 -8.42 4.84
CA GLU A 55 23.46 -7.69 4.67
C GLU A 55 23.56 -6.51 5.65
N HIS A 56 22.42 -5.91 6.01
CA HIS A 56 22.28 -4.74 6.88
C HIS A 56 21.28 -5.01 8.02
N PRO A 57 21.51 -6.05 8.86
CA PRO A 57 20.56 -6.43 9.90
C PRO A 57 20.49 -5.42 11.05
N GLU A 58 21.56 -4.65 11.29
CA GLU A 58 21.64 -3.66 12.39
C GLU A 58 20.85 -2.40 12.02
N GLU A 59 21.07 -1.87 10.82
CA GLU A 59 20.36 -0.70 10.30
C GLU A 59 18.86 -0.99 10.11
N LEU A 60 18.51 -2.25 9.77
CA LEU A 60 17.12 -2.68 9.76
C LEU A 60 16.54 -2.80 11.18
N ALA A 61 17.28 -3.36 12.14
CA ALA A 61 16.84 -3.45 13.52
C ALA A 61 16.60 -2.06 14.15
N GLU A 62 17.43 -1.07 13.81
CA GLU A 62 17.25 0.34 14.19
C GLU A 62 15.90 0.88 13.71
N LEU A 63 15.55 0.70 12.42
CA LEU A 63 14.26 1.14 11.88
C LEU A 63 13.07 0.43 12.56
N LEU A 64 13.16 -0.88 12.78
CA LEU A 64 12.07 -1.64 13.39
C LEU A 64 11.86 -1.25 14.86
N GLY A 65 12.95 -1.08 15.63
CA GLY A 65 12.91 -0.59 17.00
C GLY A 65 12.41 0.85 17.11
N LEU A 66 12.71 1.70 16.12
CA LEU A 66 12.12 3.03 16.01
C LEU A 66 10.61 2.98 15.74
N GLY A 67 10.15 2.06 14.88
CA GLY A 67 8.72 1.81 14.67
C GLY A 67 8.00 1.35 15.94
N GLU A 68 8.65 0.51 16.75
CA GLU A 68 8.13 0.10 18.06
C GLU A 68 7.99 1.30 19.02
N ARG A 69 9.01 2.18 19.10
CA ARG A 69 8.93 3.42 19.90
C ARG A 69 7.87 4.40 19.39
N LEU A 70 7.75 4.57 18.07
CA LEU A 70 6.73 5.43 17.47
C LEU A 70 5.32 4.94 17.83
N ARG A 71 5.03 3.65 17.65
CA ARG A 71 3.73 3.06 18.03
C ARG A 71 3.41 3.25 19.51
N ALA A 72 4.38 3.04 20.40
CA ALA A 72 4.21 3.30 21.82
C ALA A 72 3.95 4.79 22.14
N ALA A 73 4.61 5.72 21.45
CA ALA A 73 4.37 7.15 21.61
C ALA A 73 2.98 7.59 21.08
N TRP A 74 2.47 6.95 20.01
CA TRP A 74 1.08 7.13 19.55
C TRP A 74 0.07 6.64 20.58
N GLU A 75 0.28 5.46 21.18
CA GLU A 75 -0.58 4.90 22.23
C GLU A 75 -0.56 5.78 23.51
N ALA A 76 0.59 6.32 23.87
CA ALA A 76 0.76 7.23 25.00
C ALA A 76 0.34 8.69 24.71
N GLN A 77 0.00 9.02 23.46
CA GLN A 77 -0.31 10.38 22.98
C GLN A 77 0.81 11.42 23.27
N ASP A 78 2.07 10.99 23.29
CA ASP A 78 3.22 11.85 23.59
C ASP A 78 3.68 12.62 22.34
N ALA A 79 3.16 13.82 22.17
CA ALA A 79 3.50 14.71 21.06
C ALA A 79 4.99 15.11 21.00
N ALA A 80 5.69 15.16 22.14
CA ALA A 80 7.10 15.50 22.18
C ALA A 80 7.96 14.33 21.71
N ALA A 81 7.71 13.12 22.21
CA ALA A 81 8.35 11.90 21.73
C ALA A 81 8.07 11.66 20.25
N LEU A 82 6.82 11.84 19.79
CA LEU A 82 6.47 11.73 18.38
C LEU A 82 7.27 12.69 17.49
N ALA A 83 7.48 13.94 17.93
CA ALA A 83 8.26 14.92 17.18
C ALA A 83 9.74 14.54 17.06
N GLU A 84 10.38 14.06 18.13
CA GLU A 84 11.78 13.61 18.12
C GLU A 84 11.95 12.32 17.28
N LEU A 85 11.13 11.31 17.52
CA LEU A 85 11.18 10.02 16.81
C LEU A 85 10.90 10.17 15.30
N THR A 86 10.09 11.16 14.90
CA THR A 86 9.86 11.48 13.48
C THR A 86 11.11 12.04 12.80
N ARG A 87 11.93 12.84 13.50
CA ARG A 87 13.22 13.33 12.97
C ARG A 87 14.24 12.19 12.87
N GLU A 88 14.30 11.34 13.88
CA GLU A 88 15.13 10.13 13.86
C GLU A 88 14.79 9.24 12.64
N ARG A 89 13.49 9.04 12.36
CA ARG A 89 13.01 8.25 11.22
C ARG A 89 13.55 8.73 9.89
N GLY A 90 13.54 10.04 9.64
CA GLY A 90 14.08 10.62 8.41
C GLY A 90 15.55 10.24 8.18
N ALA A 91 16.36 10.23 9.25
CA ALA A 91 17.77 9.85 9.18
C ALA A 91 17.97 8.34 8.95
N VAL A 92 17.18 7.48 9.60
CA VAL A 92 17.27 6.01 9.44
C VAL A 92 16.78 5.58 8.05
N THR A 93 15.58 6.00 7.63
CA THR A 93 15.05 5.70 6.30
C THR A 93 15.99 6.22 5.21
N GLY A 94 16.54 7.44 5.35
CA GLY A 94 17.52 8.00 4.40
C GLY A 94 18.86 7.24 4.32
N ARG A 95 19.20 6.39 5.29
CA ARG A 95 20.31 5.43 5.17
C ARG A 95 19.87 4.17 4.42
N LEU A 96 18.76 3.55 4.84
CA LEU A 96 18.24 2.33 4.23
C LEU A 96 17.87 2.51 2.74
N SER A 97 17.28 3.65 2.36
CA SER A 97 16.98 3.97 0.95
C SER A 97 18.25 4.13 0.10
N ARG A 98 19.40 4.48 0.67
CA ARG A 98 20.69 4.49 -0.04
C ARG A 98 21.21 3.08 -0.24
N LEU A 99 21.22 2.25 0.81
CA LEU A 99 21.60 0.83 0.75
C LEU A 99 20.74 0.04 -0.25
N LEU A 100 19.43 0.34 -0.33
CA LEU A 100 18.54 -0.20 -1.36
C LEU A 100 18.95 0.22 -2.79
N ARG A 101 19.41 1.45 -3.00
CA ARG A 101 19.79 1.99 -4.32
C ARG A 101 21.21 1.59 -4.75
N GLU A 102 22.09 1.31 -3.79
CA GLU A 102 23.41 0.70 -4.00
C GLU A 102 23.31 -0.76 -4.47
N SER A 103 22.12 -1.39 -4.34
CA SER A 103 21.85 -2.68 -4.98
C SER A 103 21.70 -2.54 -6.50
N ALA A 104 22.66 -3.11 -7.24
CA ALA A 104 22.72 -2.98 -8.69
C ALA A 104 21.44 -3.51 -9.37
N GLY A 105 20.83 -2.67 -10.20
CA GLY A 105 19.71 -3.05 -11.08
C GLY A 105 18.30 -2.77 -10.56
N LEU A 106 18.11 -2.08 -9.43
CA LEU A 106 16.79 -1.62 -9.02
C LEU A 106 16.29 -0.44 -9.88
N SER A 107 15.06 -0.55 -10.39
CA SER A 107 14.37 0.58 -11.01
C SER A 107 13.86 1.55 -9.95
N ALA A 108 13.64 2.82 -10.32
CA ALA A 108 13.08 3.83 -9.41
C ALA A 108 11.72 3.40 -8.81
N ALA A 109 10.88 2.70 -9.57
CA ALA A 109 9.62 2.14 -9.09
C ALA A 109 9.85 1.03 -8.05
N ALA A 110 10.77 0.09 -8.30
CA ALA A 110 11.09 -0.98 -7.36
C ALA A 110 11.74 -0.47 -6.06
N ALA A 111 12.53 0.61 -6.15
CA ALA A 111 13.06 1.32 -4.98
C ALA A 111 11.92 1.98 -4.18
N SER A 112 10.98 2.67 -4.83
CA SER A 112 9.82 3.27 -4.16
C SER A 112 8.92 2.23 -3.48
N GLU A 113 8.65 1.08 -4.11
CA GLU A 113 7.93 -0.04 -3.48
C GLU A 113 8.68 -0.62 -2.26
N ALA A 114 10.02 -0.63 -2.28
CA ALA A 114 10.84 -1.06 -1.15
C ALA A 114 10.81 -0.03 0.00
N ASP A 115 10.92 1.27 -0.32
CA ASP A 115 10.77 2.37 0.63
C ASP A 115 9.37 2.31 1.30
N GLN A 116 8.28 2.10 0.53
CA GLN A 116 6.92 1.88 1.07
C GLN A 116 6.79 0.64 1.98
N THR A 117 7.56 -0.42 1.69
CA THR A 117 7.58 -1.64 2.52
C THR A 117 8.27 -1.39 3.86
N LEU A 118 9.34 -0.58 3.87
CA LEU A 118 10.01 -0.15 5.09
C LEU A 118 9.11 0.78 5.93
N ASP A 119 8.40 1.70 5.28
CA ASP A 119 7.43 2.57 5.95
C ASP A 119 6.26 1.78 6.56
N ALA A 120 5.75 0.76 5.86
CA ALA A 120 4.74 -0.14 6.42
C ALA A 120 5.24 -0.83 7.70
N ALA A 121 6.50 -1.25 7.76
CA ALA A 121 7.09 -1.85 8.97
C ALA A 121 7.27 -0.86 10.14
N VAL A 122 7.42 0.43 9.87
CA VAL A 122 7.43 1.47 10.92
C VAL A 122 6.04 1.63 11.55
N VAL A 123 4.97 1.51 10.77
CA VAL A 123 3.60 1.75 11.25
C VAL A 123 2.89 0.48 11.75
N ASP A 124 3.22 -0.69 11.20
CA ASP A 124 2.55 -1.97 11.46
C ASP A 124 3.54 -3.03 12.01
N ALA A 125 3.18 -3.66 13.13
CA ALA A 125 4.01 -4.65 13.81
C ALA A 125 4.09 -6.00 13.08
N ASP A 126 3.02 -6.44 12.39
CA ASP A 126 3.02 -7.63 11.55
C ASP A 126 3.84 -7.40 10.28
N ALA A 127 3.84 -6.18 9.75
CA ALA A 127 4.72 -5.77 8.65
C ALA A 127 6.20 -5.77 9.11
N ALA A 128 6.49 -5.21 10.29
CA ALA A 128 7.82 -5.26 10.90
C ALA A 128 8.35 -6.69 11.00
N ASP A 129 7.52 -7.60 11.49
CA ASP A 129 7.91 -9.00 11.67
C ASP A 129 8.11 -9.75 10.35
N GLN A 130 7.33 -9.43 9.31
CA GLN A 130 7.54 -9.96 7.96
C GLN A 130 8.84 -9.48 7.32
N VAL A 131 9.17 -8.19 7.48
CA VAL A 131 10.43 -7.58 7.03
C VAL A 131 11.62 -8.19 7.78
N ARG A 132 11.54 -8.28 9.12
CA ARG A 132 12.54 -8.92 10.01
C ARG A 132 12.85 -10.37 9.62
N ARG A 133 11.85 -11.13 9.12
CA ARG A 133 12.03 -12.52 8.67
C ARG A 133 12.78 -12.64 7.33
N GLY A 134 12.80 -11.60 6.50
CA GLY A 134 13.50 -11.56 5.21
C GLY A 134 13.02 -12.62 4.20
N ARG A 135 11.69 -12.80 4.08
CA ARG A 135 11.04 -13.79 3.18
C ARG A 135 9.82 -13.23 2.45
N LEU A 136 9.79 -11.92 2.21
CA LEU A 136 8.73 -11.24 1.46
C LEU A 136 8.64 -11.79 0.02
N VAL A 137 7.42 -11.99 -0.45
CA VAL A 137 7.11 -12.42 -1.83
C VAL A 137 6.63 -11.24 -2.68
N ARG A 138 6.08 -10.21 -2.04
CA ARG A 138 5.53 -8.98 -2.62
C ARG A 138 5.92 -7.81 -1.71
N PRO A 139 5.94 -6.56 -2.23
CA PRO A 139 6.06 -5.39 -1.35
C PRO A 139 4.88 -5.37 -0.38
N LEU A 140 5.08 -4.73 0.77
CA LEU A 140 4.02 -4.36 1.68
C LEU A 140 3.72 -2.87 1.48
N SER A 141 2.47 -2.48 1.66
CA SER A 141 2.07 -1.08 1.70
C SER A 141 1.07 -0.88 2.83
N TYR A 142 1.19 0.24 3.52
CA TYR A 142 0.27 0.65 4.56
C TYR A 142 -0.56 1.83 4.03
N SER A 143 -1.81 1.57 3.68
CA SER A 143 -2.79 2.61 3.34
C SER A 143 -3.61 2.96 4.58
N GLY A 144 -2.99 3.67 5.52
CA GLY A 144 -3.64 4.10 6.76
C GLY A 144 -3.32 5.55 7.10
N PHE A 145 -4.38 6.27 7.42
CA PHE A 145 -4.39 7.66 7.88
C PHE A 145 -3.67 7.75 9.24
N ALA A 146 -2.85 8.78 9.48
CA ALA A 146 -2.40 9.09 10.83
C ALA A 146 -3.64 9.43 11.70
N PRO A 147 -3.84 8.79 12.85
CA PRO A 147 -5.10 8.94 13.58
C PRO A 147 -5.21 10.32 14.25
N ALA A 148 -5.98 11.22 13.64
CA ALA A 148 -6.58 12.32 14.37
C ALA A 148 -7.59 11.76 15.39
N PRO A 149 -7.64 12.29 16.63
CA PRO A 149 -8.48 11.72 17.68
C PRO A 149 -9.95 12.08 17.48
N VAL A 150 -10.75 11.10 17.04
CA VAL A 150 -12.22 11.15 17.12
C VAL A 150 -12.75 9.87 17.77
N PRO A 151 -13.72 9.94 18.69
CA PRO A 151 -14.27 8.74 19.34
C PRO A 151 -14.98 7.85 18.32
N ARG A 152 -14.72 6.54 18.36
CA ARG A 152 -15.51 5.54 17.63
C ARG A 152 -16.44 4.82 18.59
N GLU A 153 -17.74 5.11 18.51
CA GLU A 153 -18.76 4.13 18.88
C GLU A 153 -18.86 3.06 17.78
N GLY A 154 -19.10 1.81 18.19
CA GLY A 154 -18.93 0.65 17.32
C GLY A 154 -20.22 0.15 16.66
N ALA A 155 -20.08 -0.44 15.48
CA ALA A 155 -21.07 -1.36 14.94
C ALA A 155 -20.39 -2.53 14.20
N GLN A 156 -20.58 -3.69 14.80
CA GLN A 156 -20.15 -5.01 14.39
C GLN A 156 -20.71 -5.42 13.01
N GLY A 157 -19.81 -5.81 12.11
CA GLY A 157 -19.83 -7.06 11.35
C GLY A 157 -21.10 -7.56 10.62
N ARG A 158 -20.93 -7.85 9.32
CA ARG A 158 -21.53 -9.05 8.69
C ARG A 158 -20.76 -9.48 7.42
N ARG A 159 -20.62 -10.80 7.26
CA ARG A 159 -20.05 -11.49 6.06
C ARG A 159 -21.13 -12.37 5.41
N ARG A 160 -20.84 -12.83 4.18
CA ARG A 160 -21.53 -13.84 3.32
C ARG A 160 -22.59 -13.23 2.37
N THR A 161 -22.75 -13.68 1.12
CA THR A 161 -22.14 -14.83 0.38
C THR A 161 -22.10 -14.57 -1.14
N ALA A 162 -21.26 -15.30 -1.88
CA ALA A 162 -21.21 -15.27 -3.35
C ALA A 162 -22.15 -16.33 -3.99
N PRO A 163 -22.53 -16.20 -5.28
CA PRO A 163 -23.41 -17.13 -5.98
C PRO A 163 -22.68 -18.21 -6.81
N ALA A 164 -23.30 -19.38 -6.89
CA ALA A 164 -23.11 -20.45 -7.88
C ALA A 164 -24.54 -20.96 -8.25
N ASP A 165 -24.85 -21.57 -9.40
CA ASP A 165 -24.06 -22.44 -10.26
C ASP A 165 -24.32 -22.25 -11.77
N ARG A 166 -23.52 -22.92 -12.61
CA ARG A 166 -23.73 -23.08 -14.05
C ARG A 166 -23.95 -24.57 -14.41
N ALA A 167 -24.92 -24.78 -15.30
CA ALA A 167 -24.97 -25.78 -16.38
C ALA A 167 -24.79 -27.29 -16.08
N ALA A 168 -25.75 -28.10 -16.57
CA ALA A 168 -25.51 -29.14 -17.59
C ALA A 168 -26.81 -29.80 -18.10
N SER A 169 -26.92 -29.97 -19.42
CA SER A 169 -27.65 -31.05 -20.11
C SER A 169 -26.58 -32.03 -20.70
N PRO A 170 -26.85 -33.28 -21.10
CA PRO A 170 -27.78 -33.67 -22.19
C PRO A 170 -28.52 -35.02 -21.87
N ASP A 171 -29.10 -35.84 -22.75
CA ASP A 171 -29.41 -35.78 -24.21
C ASP A 171 -30.73 -36.56 -24.48
N ARG A 172 -30.97 -37.01 -25.73
CA ARG A 172 -32.21 -37.64 -26.22
C ARG A 172 -32.38 -39.13 -25.88
N THR A 173 -33.63 -39.59 -25.80
CA THR A 173 -34.07 -40.76 -26.62
C THR A 173 -35.59 -40.77 -26.84
N ALA A 174 -36.00 -41.26 -28.00
CA ALA A 174 -37.36 -41.62 -28.41
C ALA A 174 -37.28 -43.09 -28.91
N PRO A 175 -38.36 -43.82 -29.30
CA PRO A 175 -39.68 -43.31 -29.71
C PRO A 175 -40.91 -44.21 -29.37
N SER A 176 -42.03 -43.90 -30.04
CA SER A 176 -43.20 -44.75 -30.36
C SER A 176 -44.47 -44.55 -29.49
N GLY A 177 -45.59 -44.32 -30.16
CA GLY A 177 -46.89 -44.00 -29.54
C GLY A 177 -47.87 -43.38 -30.55
N ARG A 178 -48.30 -44.15 -31.55
CA ARG A 178 -49.13 -43.68 -32.68
C ARG A 178 -50.62 -43.62 -32.31
N ALA A 179 -51.20 -42.42 -32.23
CA ALA A 179 -52.66 -42.23 -32.32
C ALA A 179 -53.04 -40.84 -32.86
N ALA A 180 -53.69 -40.84 -34.02
CA ALA A 180 -54.58 -39.78 -34.52
C ALA A 180 -56.01 -40.40 -34.52
N PRO A 181 -57.13 -39.66 -34.69
CA PRO A 181 -57.22 -38.34 -35.35
C PRO A 181 -58.28 -37.36 -34.78
N SER A 182 -58.63 -36.38 -35.61
CA SER A 182 -59.76 -35.43 -35.52
C SER A 182 -59.53 -34.16 -34.69
N GLY A 183 -60.21 -33.08 -35.09
CA GLY A 183 -60.03 -31.72 -34.53
C GLY A 183 -59.79 -30.63 -35.57
N ARG A 184 -60.63 -30.54 -36.62
CA ARG A 184 -60.54 -29.47 -37.63
C ARG A 184 -61.15 -28.17 -37.06
N ALA A 185 -60.34 -27.31 -36.45
CA ALA A 185 -60.78 -26.00 -35.96
C ALA A 185 -59.69 -24.91 -36.17
N ALA A 186 -60.10 -23.83 -36.86
CA ALA A 186 -59.51 -22.49 -36.94
C ALA A 186 -57.97 -22.31 -36.92
N PRO A 187 -57.33 -21.93 -38.05
CA PRO A 187 -55.93 -21.48 -38.07
C PRO A 187 -55.73 -20.00 -37.64
N SER A 188 -56.78 -19.25 -37.30
CA SER A 188 -56.73 -17.80 -37.09
C SER A 188 -56.26 -17.34 -35.70
N GLY A 189 -56.37 -18.17 -34.65
CA GLY A 189 -56.03 -17.76 -33.27
C GLY A 189 -54.52 -17.65 -33.00
N ARG A 190 -53.72 -18.59 -33.52
CA ARG A 190 -52.28 -18.68 -33.20
C ARG A 190 -51.47 -17.48 -33.70
N ALA A 191 -51.82 -16.94 -34.86
CA ALA A 191 -51.16 -15.76 -35.42
C ALA A 191 -51.33 -14.52 -34.52
N ALA A 192 -52.53 -14.33 -33.94
CA ALA A 192 -52.81 -13.23 -33.02
C ALA A 192 -52.07 -13.40 -31.68
N GLU A 193 -51.98 -14.63 -31.16
CA GLU A 193 -51.17 -14.89 -29.96
C GLU A 193 -49.67 -14.66 -30.19
N ASP A 194 -49.13 -15.06 -31.34
CA ASP A 194 -47.70 -14.90 -31.65
C ASP A 194 -47.34 -13.43 -31.94
N GLU A 195 -48.27 -12.64 -32.49
CA GLU A 195 -48.10 -11.20 -32.61
C GLU A 195 -48.17 -10.50 -31.23
N ALA A 196 -49.08 -10.92 -30.35
CA ALA A 196 -49.14 -10.44 -28.98
C ALA A 196 -47.83 -10.77 -28.21
N ARG A 197 -47.33 -12.01 -28.33
CA ARG A 197 -46.04 -12.43 -27.75
C ARG A 197 -44.86 -11.61 -28.27
N ARG A 198 -44.83 -11.25 -29.55
CA ARG A 198 -43.78 -10.36 -30.12
C ARG A 198 -43.85 -8.95 -29.53
N ARG A 199 -45.04 -8.34 -29.49
CA ARG A 199 -45.22 -6.99 -28.91
C ARG A 199 -44.87 -6.96 -27.42
N GLU A 200 -45.16 -8.02 -26.68
CA GLU A 200 -44.76 -8.17 -25.27
C GLU A 200 -43.25 -8.32 -25.10
N GLN A 201 -42.58 -9.10 -25.97
CA GLN A 201 -41.12 -9.21 -26.00
C GLN A 201 -40.45 -7.88 -26.35
N GLU A 202 -40.92 -7.17 -27.37
CA GLU A 202 -40.42 -5.84 -27.76
C GLU A 202 -40.58 -4.81 -26.63
N ALA A 203 -41.73 -4.80 -25.95
CA ALA A 203 -41.96 -3.95 -24.79
C ALA A 203 -41.06 -4.34 -23.59
N ALA A 204 -40.81 -5.63 -23.37
CA ALA A 204 -39.88 -6.10 -22.34
C ALA A 204 -38.42 -5.74 -22.67
N GLU A 205 -38.01 -5.81 -23.94
CA GLU A 205 -36.70 -5.34 -24.39
C GLU A 205 -36.54 -3.83 -24.25
N ALA A 206 -37.55 -3.03 -24.61
CA ALA A 206 -37.54 -1.59 -24.44
C ALA A 206 -37.34 -1.21 -22.97
N ARG A 207 -38.13 -1.79 -22.05
CA ARG A 207 -37.97 -1.60 -20.60
C ARG A 207 -36.58 -1.98 -20.10
N ARG A 208 -36.03 -3.13 -20.52
CA ARG A 208 -34.66 -3.54 -20.17
C ARG A 208 -33.59 -2.55 -20.68
N ARG A 209 -33.78 -1.99 -21.88
CA ARG A 209 -32.86 -0.97 -22.43
C ARG A 209 -32.94 0.34 -21.64
N GLU A 210 -34.13 0.77 -21.25
CA GLU A 210 -34.34 1.93 -20.38
C GLU A 210 -33.73 1.73 -18.99
N GLU A 211 -33.95 0.57 -18.36
CA GLU A 211 -33.34 0.19 -17.07
C GLU A 211 -31.80 0.23 -17.13
N ILE A 212 -31.20 -0.33 -18.19
CA ILE A 212 -29.75 -0.30 -18.40
C ILE A 212 -29.25 1.13 -18.64
N ALA A 213 -29.98 1.94 -19.40
CA ALA A 213 -29.63 3.34 -19.64
C ALA A 213 -29.72 4.18 -18.36
N ALA A 214 -30.77 3.99 -17.55
CA ALA A 214 -30.97 4.63 -16.26
C ALA A 214 -29.89 4.21 -15.26
N ARG A 215 -29.52 2.93 -15.20
CA ARG A 215 -28.43 2.45 -14.34
C ARG A 215 -27.09 3.09 -14.74
N LYS A 216 -26.76 3.08 -16.04
CA LYS A 216 -25.55 3.75 -16.55
C LYS A 216 -25.55 5.27 -16.32
N ALA A 217 -26.71 5.92 -16.26
CA ALA A 217 -26.82 7.34 -15.93
C ALA A 217 -26.50 7.58 -14.45
N ARG A 218 -27.03 6.76 -13.54
CA ARG A 218 -26.70 6.80 -12.10
C ARG A 218 -25.22 6.50 -11.84
N GLU A 219 -24.69 5.42 -12.44
CA GLU A 219 -23.26 5.07 -12.37
C GLU A 219 -22.35 6.24 -12.83
N ARG A 220 -22.77 7.05 -13.81
CA ARG A 220 -22.04 8.27 -14.21
C ARG A 220 -22.20 9.42 -13.22
N GLN A 221 -23.40 9.66 -12.70
CA GLN A 221 -23.64 10.72 -11.71
C GLN A 221 -22.86 10.45 -10.42
N GLU A 222 -22.90 9.22 -9.90
CA GLU A 222 -22.11 8.77 -8.75
C GLU A 222 -20.59 8.96 -8.99
N ALA A 223 -20.11 8.67 -10.21
CA ALA A 223 -18.71 8.88 -10.57
C ALA A 223 -18.33 10.37 -10.71
N GLU A 224 -19.23 11.22 -11.23
CA GLU A 224 -19.04 12.68 -11.31
C GLU A 224 -19.06 13.34 -9.93
N GLU A 225 -19.96 12.90 -9.05
CA GLU A 225 -20.05 13.36 -7.65
C GLU A 225 -18.79 12.97 -6.88
N ALA A 226 -18.39 11.69 -6.92
CA ALA A 226 -17.14 11.23 -6.33
C ALA A 226 -15.92 12.00 -6.89
N HIS A 227 -15.86 12.24 -8.22
CA HIS A 227 -14.79 13.05 -8.80
C HIS A 227 -14.77 14.48 -8.26
N ARG A 228 -15.93 15.12 -8.06
CA ARG A 228 -16.02 16.47 -7.47
C ARG A 228 -15.57 16.48 -6.00
N GLU A 229 -15.95 15.47 -5.22
CA GLU A 229 -15.48 15.31 -3.84
C GLU A 229 -13.96 15.14 -3.76
N TRP A 230 -13.38 14.25 -4.58
CA TRP A 230 -11.93 14.04 -4.64
C TRP A 230 -11.18 15.28 -5.17
N ALA A 231 -11.75 16.03 -6.11
CA ALA A 231 -11.17 17.28 -6.59
C ALA A 231 -11.17 18.36 -5.50
N ALA A 232 -12.27 18.52 -4.76
CA ALA A 232 -12.36 19.46 -3.64
C ALA A 232 -11.38 19.11 -2.52
N ALA A 233 -11.28 17.83 -2.15
CA ALA A 233 -10.31 17.35 -1.15
C ALA A 233 -8.85 17.55 -1.60
N LEU A 234 -8.56 17.42 -2.90
CA LEU A 234 -7.24 17.72 -3.46
C LEU A 234 -6.91 19.22 -3.40
N GLU A 235 -7.87 20.10 -3.73
CA GLU A 235 -7.67 21.55 -3.60
C GLU A 235 -7.44 21.97 -2.13
N GLU A 236 -8.19 21.40 -1.19
CA GLU A 236 -8.02 21.68 0.24
C GLU A 236 -6.63 21.22 0.72
N ALA A 237 -6.21 20.01 0.39
CA ALA A 237 -4.88 19.50 0.70
C ALA A 237 -3.74 20.32 0.05
N GLN A 238 -3.98 20.89 -1.14
CA GLN A 238 -3.02 21.80 -1.79
C GLN A 238 -2.90 23.13 -1.05
N ARG A 239 -4.02 23.75 -0.65
CA ARG A 239 -4.01 24.99 0.14
C ARG A 239 -3.30 24.77 1.49
N GLU A 240 -3.63 23.68 2.17
CA GLU A 240 -3.03 23.31 3.46
C GLU A 240 -1.53 22.95 3.35
N ARG A 241 -1.06 22.53 2.16
CA ARG A 241 0.37 22.39 1.85
C ARG A 241 1.03 23.76 1.69
N ASP A 242 0.41 24.65 0.93
CA ASP A 242 0.98 25.94 0.56
C ASP A 242 1.04 26.90 1.76
N GLU A 243 0.02 26.91 2.62
CA GLU A 243 0.04 27.61 3.90
C GLU A 243 1.19 27.14 4.81
N ARG A 244 1.44 25.83 4.87
CA ARG A 244 2.59 25.27 5.60
C ARG A 244 3.92 25.64 4.97
N ALA A 245 4.02 25.68 3.64
CA ALA A 245 5.23 26.09 2.93
C ALA A 245 5.56 27.57 3.22
N GLU A 246 4.58 28.46 3.18
CA GLU A 246 4.74 29.87 3.57
C GLU A 246 5.12 30.02 5.06
N LYS A 247 4.58 29.17 5.94
CA LYS A 247 4.98 29.17 7.35
C LYS A 247 6.43 28.73 7.54
N VAL A 248 6.90 27.72 6.80
CA VAL A 248 8.32 27.30 6.79
C VAL A 248 9.21 28.44 6.28
N ALA A 249 8.90 29.03 5.12
CA ALA A 249 9.67 30.14 4.55
C ALA A 249 9.71 31.39 5.46
N THR A 250 8.69 31.56 6.32
CA THR A 250 8.68 32.61 7.35
C THR A 250 9.60 32.27 8.53
N LEU A 251 9.52 31.05 9.06
CA LEU A 251 10.38 30.57 10.14
C LEU A 251 11.86 30.52 9.73
N GLU A 252 12.18 30.21 8.48
CA GLU A 252 13.55 30.25 7.96
C GLU A 252 14.13 31.68 7.94
N ARG A 253 13.33 32.68 7.56
CA ARG A 253 13.72 34.10 7.61
C ARG A 253 13.90 34.59 9.06
N GLU A 254 13.01 34.19 9.97
CA GLU A 254 13.14 34.48 11.40
C GLU A 254 14.41 33.86 12.00
N LEU A 255 14.71 32.61 11.63
CA LEU A 255 15.92 31.89 12.05
C LEU A 255 17.20 32.52 11.49
N ALA A 256 17.21 32.97 10.24
CA ALA A 256 18.32 33.72 9.66
C ALA A 256 18.59 35.02 10.45
N GLY A 257 17.56 35.86 10.65
CA GLY A 257 17.69 37.09 11.42
C GLY A 257 18.04 36.87 12.91
N ALA A 258 17.69 35.70 13.49
CA ALA A 258 18.14 35.32 14.83
C ALA A 258 19.63 34.95 14.87
N ARG A 259 20.14 34.26 13.84
CA ARG A 259 21.57 33.93 13.69
C ARG A 259 22.43 35.18 13.49
N ASP A 260 21.97 36.14 12.69
CA ASP A 260 22.69 37.40 12.47
C ASP A 260 22.84 38.19 13.78
N ARG A 261 21.77 38.30 14.58
CA ARG A 261 21.80 38.93 15.93
C ARG A 261 22.69 38.19 16.92
N LEU A 262 22.79 36.87 16.83
CA LEU A 262 23.71 36.08 17.64
C LEU A 262 25.17 36.40 17.25
N ALA A 263 25.49 36.38 15.96
CA ALA A 263 26.82 36.70 15.46
C ALA A 263 27.28 38.12 15.82
N GLU A 264 26.37 39.11 15.75
CA GLU A 264 26.66 40.47 16.21
C GLU A 264 26.93 40.52 17.73
N SER A 265 26.16 39.76 18.51
CA SER A 265 26.33 39.68 19.97
C SER A 265 27.66 39.02 20.36
N ASP A 266 28.05 37.96 19.65
CA ASP A 266 29.33 37.28 19.82
C ASP A 266 30.52 38.20 19.46
N GLN A 267 30.42 38.96 18.38
CA GLN A 267 31.44 39.94 18.00
C GLN A 267 31.58 41.05 19.06
N ARG A 268 30.46 41.59 19.57
CA ARG A 268 30.47 42.57 20.68
C ARG A 268 31.10 41.99 21.94
N LEU A 269 30.80 40.73 22.27
CA LEU A 269 31.38 40.01 23.40
C LEU A 269 32.89 39.79 23.24
N GLU A 270 33.36 39.46 22.02
CA GLU A 270 34.79 39.32 21.74
C GLU A 270 35.55 40.64 21.93
N VAL A 271 35.00 41.74 21.40
CA VAL A 271 35.56 43.10 21.59
C VAL A 271 35.59 43.48 23.07
N ALA A 272 34.49 43.30 23.80
CA ALA A 272 34.44 43.58 25.23
C ALA A 272 35.47 42.76 26.03
N ARG A 273 35.62 41.46 25.72
CA ARG A 273 36.65 40.58 26.32
C ARG A 273 38.06 41.02 25.96
N ARG A 274 38.30 41.58 24.76
CA ARG A 274 39.61 42.11 24.35
C ARG A 274 39.96 43.38 25.13
N GLU A 275 39.01 44.30 25.29
CA GLU A 275 39.21 45.52 26.06
C GLU A 275 39.39 45.27 27.55
N GLU A 276 38.68 44.30 28.15
CA GLU A 276 38.91 43.86 29.53
C GLU A 276 40.37 43.39 29.72
N ARG A 277 40.86 42.52 28.84
CA ARG A 277 42.26 42.04 28.89
C ARG A 277 43.26 43.20 28.77
N HIS A 278 43.02 44.17 27.89
CA HIS A 278 43.87 45.35 27.73
C HIS A 278 43.80 46.34 28.90
N ALA A 279 42.66 46.45 29.58
CA ALA A 279 42.53 47.23 30.80
C ALA A 279 43.27 46.54 31.96
N ARG A 280 43.07 45.23 32.13
CA ARG A 280 43.73 44.42 33.16
C ARG A 280 45.25 44.42 33.01
N ALA A 281 45.77 44.31 31.79
CA ALA A 281 47.22 44.38 31.52
C ALA A 281 47.84 45.76 31.80
N ARG A 282 47.04 46.84 31.75
CA ARG A 282 47.48 48.20 32.15
C ARG A 282 47.53 48.39 33.65
N LEU A 283 46.66 47.72 34.41
CA LEU A 283 46.68 47.74 35.89
C LEU A 283 47.81 46.91 36.51
N SER A 284 48.46 46.04 35.72
CA SER A 284 49.58 45.20 36.14
C SER A 284 50.96 45.72 35.70
N ARG A 285 51.06 47.00 35.31
CA ARG A 285 52.31 47.70 34.97
C ARG A 285 52.54 48.86 35.93
#